data_AF-A0A8T5K8U7-F1
#
_entry.id   AF-A0A8T5K8U7-F1
#
_cell.length_a   1.000
_cell.length_b   1.000
_cell.length_c   1.000
_cell.angle_alpha   90.00
_cell.angle_beta   90.00
_cell.angle_gamma   90.00
#
_symmetry.space_group_name_H-M   'P 1'
#
loop_
_entity.id
_entity.type
_entity.pdbx_description
1 polymer ?
#
loop_
_entity_poly.entity_id
_entity_poly.type
_entity_poly.pdbx_seq_one_letter_code
_entity_poly.pdbx_strand_id
1 'polypeptide(L)'
;IAPIFRAEPSRTNRHLSEAISVDFEEAYVDYNDIMDRIEDLVKTCVTTVQNFAKENVNVDFQIPELPDKIPRYKYADLIEKMQAAGVKTQWGDDLYPKNLQKIGLAGFYFIIGWPMGPKPFYVKVKKDDQKISESFDLMWGDLELSSGSTRIEKKSELEDRMKNKGMNVDSFGYHLNIFDFGVPPHAGCGIGLERLMMALTGTENIRDTTFYPRDVDRLTP
;
A
#
# COMPACT_ATOMS: atom_id res chain seq x y z
N ILE A 1 -9.82 -10.26 5.00
CA ILE A 1 -10.42 -10.22 3.64
C ILE A 1 -11.86 -9.77 3.78
N ALA A 2 -12.14 -8.52 3.42
CA ALA A 2 -13.47 -7.93 3.54
C ALA A 2 -13.64 -6.74 2.58
N PRO A 3 -14.88 -6.33 2.27
CA PRO A 3 -15.12 -5.08 1.54
C PRO A 3 -14.62 -3.86 2.31
N ILE A 4 -14.04 -2.92 1.58
CA ILE A 4 -13.71 -1.56 2.01
C ILE A 4 -14.41 -0.56 1.09
N PHE A 5 -14.71 0.61 1.64
CA PHE A 5 -15.46 1.65 0.95
C PHE A 5 -14.65 2.94 0.86
N ARG A 6 -14.64 3.55 -0.32
CA ARG A 6 -14.00 4.85 -0.58
C ARG A 6 -15.00 5.80 -1.23
N ALA A 7 -15.28 6.90 -0.54
CA ALA A 7 -16.18 7.94 -1.02
C ALA A 7 -15.46 9.05 -1.83
N GLU A 8 -14.30 8.73 -2.39
CA GLU A 8 -13.52 9.68 -3.19
C GLU A 8 -14.10 9.80 -4.62
N PRO A 9 -14.21 11.01 -5.19
CA PRO A 9 -14.80 11.23 -6.51
C PRO A 9 -13.82 10.89 -7.66
N SER A 10 -13.16 9.74 -7.59
CA SER A 10 -12.15 9.29 -8.55
C SER A 10 -12.76 8.46 -9.69
N ARG A 11 -12.35 8.75 -10.94
CA ARG A 11 -12.83 8.07 -12.16
C ARG A 11 -11.72 7.41 -12.97
N THR A 12 -10.60 7.07 -12.33
CA THR A 12 -9.50 6.41 -13.06
C THR A 12 -9.78 4.91 -13.25
N ASN A 13 -8.97 4.24 -14.06
CA ASN A 13 -9.01 2.78 -14.24
C ASN A 13 -8.46 1.99 -13.04
N ARG A 14 -8.20 2.66 -11.91
CA ARG A 14 -7.49 2.10 -10.73
C ARG A 14 -8.23 2.32 -9.41
N HIS A 15 -9.43 2.90 -9.45
CA HIS A 15 -10.22 3.20 -8.26
C HIS A 15 -11.66 2.70 -8.42
N LEU A 16 -12.18 2.17 -7.32
CA LEU A 16 -13.56 1.79 -7.10
C LEU A 16 -14.04 2.43 -5.80
N SER A 17 -15.36 2.57 -5.66
CA SER A 17 -15.99 3.01 -4.42
C SER A 17 -16.18 1.87 -3.42
N GLU A 18 -16.23 0.63 -3.91
CA GLU A 18 -16.19 -0.61 -3.12
C GLU A 18 -15.11 -1.51 -3.70
N ALA A 19 -14.24 -2.03 -2.85
CA ALA A 19 -13.16 -2.95 -3.22
C ALA A 19 -12.95 -3.98 -2.10
N ILE A 20 -12.34 -5.12 -2.38
CA ILE A 20 -11.97 -6.10 -1.37
C ILE A 20 -10.55 -5.82 -0.88
N SER A 21 -10.40 -5.64 0.43
CA SER A 21 -9.11 -5.52 1.07
C SER A 21 -8.70 -6.83 1.75
N VAL A 22 -7.44 -7.20 1.58
CA VAL A 22 -6.76 -8.26 2.32
C VAL A 22 -5.85 -7.58 3.34
N ASP A 23 -6.39 -7.36 4.53
CA ASP A 23 -5.66 -6.78 5.66
C ASP A 23 -5.10 -7.85 6.60
N PHE A 24 -3.91 -7.59 7.13
CA PHE A 24 -3.37 -8.29 8.28
C PHE A 24 -2.58 -7.33 9.17
N GLU A 25 -2.59 -7.61 10.47
CA GLU A 25 -1.89 -6.87 11.50
C GLU A 25 -1.25 -7.89 12.46
N GLU A 26 0.01 -7.69 12.83
CA GLU A 26 0.80 -8.64 13.63
C GLU A 26 1.45 -7.89 14.81
N ALA A 27 1.44 -8.52 15.98
CA ALA A 27 2.07 -7.98 17.19
C ALA A 27 3.54 -8.42 17.29
N TYR A 28 4.35 -7.61 17.98
CA TYR A 28 5.79 -7.79 18.19
C TYR A 28 6.62 -7.82 16.91
N VAL A 29 6.19 -7.07 15.90
CA VAL A 29 6.87 -6.91 14.60
C VAL A 29 6.95 -5.44 14.19
N ASP A 30 7.79 -5.16 13.20
CA ASP A 30 7.84 -3.86 12.51
C ASP A 30 7.50 -3.98 11.01
N TYR A 31 7.47 -2.84 10.31
CA TYR A 31 7.15 -2.78 8.88
C TYR A 31 8.06 -3.64 7.99
N ASN A 32 9.29 -4.00 8.39
CA ASN A 32 10.16 -4.90 7.64
C ASN A 32 9.65 -6.33 7.67
N ASP A 33 9.19 -6.80 8.83
CA ASP A 33 8.59 -8.12 8.96
C ASP A 33 7.33 -8.22 8.10
N ILE A 34 6.50 -7.17 8.11
CA ILE A 34 5.31 -7.10 7.25
C ILE A 34 5.68 -7.13 5.76
N MET A 35 6.74 -6.43 5.34
CA MET A 35 7.22 -6.54 3.95
C MET A 35 7.67 -7.97 3.62
N ASP A 36 8.31 -8.69 4.55
CA ASP A 36 8.68 -10.10 4.35
C ASP A 36 7.43 -10.99 4.22
N ARG A 37 6.39 -10.78 5.04
CA ARG A 37 5.10 -11.49 4.92
C ARG A 37 4.41 -11.24 3.59
N ILE A 38 4.40 -9.99 3.13
CA ILE A 38 3.83 -9.62 1.83
C ILE A 38 4.61 -10.28 0.70
N GLU A 39 5.94 -10.33 0.78
CA GLU A 39 6.77 -10.98 -0.23
C GLU A 39 6.42 -12.47 -0.36
N ASP A 40 6.29 -13.19 0.75
CA ASP A 40 5.88 -14.60 0.77
C ASP A 40 4.46 -14.80 0.20
N LEU A 41 3.54 -13.88 0.52
CA LEU A 41 2.16 -13.90 0.01
C LEU A 41 2.15 -13.69 -1.51
N VAL A 42 2.86 -12.67 -2.02
CA VAL A 42 2.94 -12.37 -3.45
C VAL A 42 3.57 -13.55 -4.20
N LYS A 43 4.66 -14.11 -3.68
CA LYS A 43 5.31 -15.30 -4.26
C LYS A 43 4.34 -16.46 -4.39
N THR A 44 3.60 -16.73 -3.33
CA THR A 44 2.55 -17.77 -3.31
C THR A 44 1.49 -17.49 -4.38
N CYS A 45 0.94 -16.28 -4.43
CA CYS A 45 -0.07 -15.91 -5.42
C CYS A 45 0.41 -16.06 -6.87
N VAL A 46 1.61 -15.58 -7.17
CA VAL A 46 2.20 -15.72 -8.52
C VAL A 46 2.36 -17.19 -8.89
N THR A 47 2.92 -18.02 -8.00
CA THR A 47 3.05 -19.47 -8.25
C THR A 47 1.69 -20.14 -8.46
N THR A 48 0.66 -19.78 -7.69
CA THR A 48 -0.70 -20.30 -7.87
C THR A 48 -1.26 -19.95 -9.25
N VAL A 49 -1.13 -18.70 -9.70
CA VAL A 49 -1.63 -18.27 -11.02
C VAL A 49 -0.82 -18.92 -12.15
N GLN A 50 0.50 -19.09 -12.00
CA GLN A 50 1.34 -19.83 -12.95
C GLN A 50 0.88 -21.28 -13.13
N ASN A 51 0.58 -21.97 -12.04
CA ASN A 51 0.10 -23.35 -12.11
C ASN A 51 -1.28 -23.44 -12.73
N PHE A 52 -2.19 -22.53 -12.34
CA PHE A 52 -3.51 -22.45 -12.95
C PHE A 52 -3.45 -22.24 -14.47
N ALA A 53 -2.60 -21.33 -14.96
CA ALA A 53 -2.46 -21.08 -16.39
C ALA A 53 -1.86 -22.27 -17.15
N LYS A 54 -0.93 -23.03 -16.54
CA LYS A 54 -0.40 -24.28 -17.13
C LYS A 54 -1.49 -25.33 -17.31
N GLU A 55 -2.42 -25.43 -16.36
CA GLU A 55 -3.54 -26.39 -16.42
C GLU A 55 -4.69 -25.91 -17.33
N ASN A 56 -4.78 -24.61 -17.59
CA ASN A 56 -5.86 -23.98 -18.36
C ASN A 56 -5.31 -23.24 -19.58
N VAL A 57 -4.86 -23.99 -20.60
CA VAL A 57 -4.17 -23.45 -21.81
C VAL A 57 -4.91 -22.38 -22.61
N ASN A 58 -6.21 -22.16 -22.34
CA ASN A 58 -7.02 -21.14 -23.00
C ASN A 58 -7.02 -19.78 -22.27
N VAL A 59 -6.33 -19.65 -21.13
CA VAL A 59 -6.23 -18.37 -20.42
C VAL A 59 -5.02 -17.60 -20.92
N ASP A 60 -5.25 -16.35 -21.32
CA ASP A 60 -4.21 -15.43 -21.77
C ASP A 60 -3.88 -14.44 -20.65
N PHE A 61 -3.20 -14.94 -19.62
CA PHE A 61 -2.72 -14.10 -18.51
C PHE A 61 -1.28 -13.68 -18.76
N GLN A 62 -1.01 -12.37 -18.61
CA GLN A 62 0.36 -11.88 -18.55
C GLN A 62 0.87 -12.01 -17.12
N ILE A 63 1.34 -13.20 -16.80
CA ILE A 63 1.76 -13.53 -15.44
C ILE A 63 3.12 -12.89 -15.16
N PRO A 64 3.29 -12.22 -14.01
CA PRO A 64 4.54 -11.60 -13.64
C PRO A 64 5.67 -12.62 -13.44
N GLU A 65 6.89 -12.22 -13.78
CA GLU A 65 8.09 -12.96 -13.34
C GLU A 65 8.27 -12.80 -11.82
N LEU A 66 8.68 -13.90 -11.19
CA LEU A 66 8.90 -13.92 -9.76
C LEU A 66 10.35 -13.53 -9.45
N PRO A 67 10.60 -12.39 -8.77
CA PRO A 67 11.95 -12.09 -8.31
C PRO A 67 12.31 -12.97 -7.10
N ASP A 68 13.58 -13.36 -6.99
CA ASP A 68 14.10 -14.08 -5.80
C ASP A 68 13.85 -13.29 -4.52
N LYS A 69 13.92 -11.95 -4.61
CA LYS A 69 13.61 -11.00 -3.55
C LYS A 69 13.01 -9.74 -4.15
N ILE A 70 11.94 -9.22 -3.56
CA ILE A 70 11.32 -7.97 -4.03
C ILE A 70 12.24 -6.80 -3.65
N PRO A 71 12.71 -5.99 -4.62
CA PRO A 71 13.57 -4.84 -4.33
C PRO A 71 12.90 -3.84 -3.40
N ARG A 72 13.69 -3.18 -2.53
CA ARG A 72 13.23 -2.09 -1.66
C ARG A 72 13.97 -0.81 -2.02
N TYR A 73 13.24 0.18 -2.51
CA TYR A 73 13.79 1.50 -2.85
C TYR A 73 13.41 2.51 -1.79
N LYS A 74 14.36 3.35 -1.37
CA LYS A 74 14.03 4.49 -0.51
C LYS A 74 13.33 5.56 -1.34
N TYR A 75 12.31 6.19 -0.77
CA TYR A 75 11.64 7.34 -1.36
C TYR A 75 12.63 8.43 -1.80
N ALA A 76 13.64 8.73 -0.96
CA ALA A 76 14.69 9.70 -1.28
C ALA A 76 15.42 9.37 -2.59
N ASP A 77 15.86 8.12 -2.75
CA ASP A 77 16.58 7.66 -3.94
C ASP A 77 15.69 7.75 -5.19
N LEU A 78 14.38 7.53 -5.06
CA LEU A 78 13.43 7.67 -6.15
C LEU A 78 13.25 9.13 -6.56
N ILE A 79 13.17 10.06 -5.60
CA ILE A 79 13.14 11.51 -5.86
C ILE A 79 14.38 11.94 -6.64
N GLU A 80 15.57 11.51 -6.24
CA GLU A 80 16.81 11.82 -6.95
C GLU A 80 16.81 11.27 -8.38
N LYS A 81 16.37 10.02 -8.58
CA LYS A 81 16.23 9.42 -9.93
C LYS A 81 15.25 10.19 -10.81
N MET A 82 14.11 10.60 -10.25
CA MET A 82 13.10 11.38 -10.99
C MET A 82 13.63 12.76 -11.37
N GLN A 83 14.32 13.44 -10.46
CA GLN A 83 14.97 14.72 -10.74
C GLN A 83 16.03 14.61 -11.83
N ALA A 84 16.86 13.55 -11.79
CA ALA A 84 17.84 13.26 -12.83
C ALA A 84 17.19 12.97 -14.20
N ALA A 85 15.98 12.40 -14.21
CA ALA A 85 15.15 12.20 -15.40
C ALA A 85 14.35 13.46 -15.83
N GLY A 86 14.61 14.62 -15.23
CA GLY A 86 13.95 15.89 -15.57
C GLY A 86 12.52 16.04 -15.06
N VAL A 87 12.10 15.22 -14.09
CA VAL A 87 10.81 15.38 -13.40
C VAL A 87 10.94 16.47 -12.34
N LYS A 88 10.00 17.43 -12.35
CA LYS A 88 9.88 18.42 -11.30
C LYS A 88 9.19 17.79 -10.08
N THR A 89 9.97 17.34 -9.12
CA THR A 89 9.50 16.78 -7.84
C THR A 89 10.50 17.08 -6.74
N GLN A 90 10.03 17.14 -5.49
CA GLN A 90 10.83 17.42 -4.31
C GLN A 90 10.40 16.56 -3.12
N TRP A 91 11.21 16.56 -2.07
CA TRP A 91 10.87 15.88 -0.82
C TRP A 91 9.52 16.33 -0.26
N GLY A 92 8.67 15.36 0.08
CA GLY A 92 7.31 15.59 0.57
C GLY A 92 6.24 15.47 -0.50
N ASP A 93 6.61 15.50 -1.78
CA ASP A 93 5.67 15.25 -2.88
C ASP A 93 5.28 13.77 -2.93
N ASP A 94 4.07 13.51 -3.42
CA ASP A 94 3.61 12.17 -3.73
C ASP A 94 4.22 11.63 -5.04
N LEU A 95 4.27 10.30 -5.17
CA LEU A 95 4.87 9.62 -6.31
C LEU A 95 3.82 9.24 -7.36
N TYR A 96 3.48 10.20 -8.22
CA TYR A 96 2.48 9.96 -9.26
C TYR A 96 2.92 8.89 -10.28
N PRO A 97 1.99 8.05 -10.79
CA PRO A 97 2.30 6.97 -11.72
C PRO A 97 3.14 7.40 -12.95
N LYS A 98 2.81 8.56 -13.54
CA LYS A 98 3.56 9.13 -14.68
C LYS A 98 5.04 9.39 -14.37
N ASN A 99 5.38 9.70 -13.12
CA ASN A 99 6.75 9.97 -12.71
C ASN A 99 7.51 8.65 -12.48
N LEU A 100 6.85 7.64 -11.90
CA LEU A 100 7.39 6.30 -11.73
C LEU A 100 7.69 5.63 -13.09
N GLN A 101 6.80 5.78 -14.07
CA GLN A 101 7.01 5.30 -15.43
C GLN A 101 8.26 5.91 -16.08
N LYS A 102 8.56 7.20 -15.85
CA LYS A 102 9.72 7.88 -16.43
C LYS A 102 11.07 7.32 -15.95
N ILE A 103 11.11 6.80 -14.72
CA ILE A 103 12.33 6.16 -14.18
C ILE A 103 12.38 4.65 -14.45
N GLY A 104 11.42 4.12 -15.20
CA GLY A 104 11.47 2.76 -15.74
C GLY A 104 11.34 1.65 -14.70
N LEU A 105 10.71 1.91 -13.55
CA LEU A 105 10.46 0.86 -12.57
C LEU A 105 9.33 -0.06 -13.07
N ALA A 106 9.64 -1.35 -13.13
CA ALA A 106 8.74 -2.41 -13.55
C ALA A 106 8.79 -3.56 -12.54
N GLY A 107 7.82 -4.46 -12.62
CA GLY A 107 7.74 -5.59 -11.70
C GLY A 107 7.31 -5.20 -10.30
N PHE A 108 7.43 -6.14 -9.36
CA PHE A 108 7.18 -5.90 -7.94
C PHE A 108 8.35 -5.16 -7.30
N TYR A 109 8.06 -4.12 -6.52
CA TYR A 109 9.05 -3.46 -5.66
C TYR A 109 8.38 -2.74 -4.49
N PHE A 110 9.09 -2.57 -3.39
CA PHE A 110 8.67 -1.73 -2.27
C PHE A 110 9.26 -0.33 -2.37
N ILE A 111 8.48 0.66 -1.96
CA ILE A 111 8.96 2.02 -1.66
C ILE A 111 8.91 2.21 -0.15
N ILE A 112 10.06 2.52 0.46
CA ILE A 112 10.21 2.66 1.91
C ILE A 112 10.71 4.05 2.29
N GLY A 113 10.60 4.40 3.58
CA GLY A 113 11.17 5.63 4.12
C GLY A 113 10.49 6.88 3.59
N TRP A 114 9.16 6.83 3.51
CA TRP A 114 8.32 7.95 3.09
C TRP A 114 8.44 9.16 4.04
N PRO A 115 8.14 10.38 3.56
CA PRO A 115 8.01 11.55 4.41
C PRO A 115 6.90 11.38 5.43
N MET A 116 7.14 11.79 6.68
CA MET A 116 6.20 11.60 7.78
C MET A 116 4.98 12.53 7.73
N GLY A 117 5.08 13.67 7.03
CA GLY A 117 4.02 14.68 6.95
C GLY A 117 2.71 14.16 6.37
N PRO A 118 2.73 13.61 5.13
CA PRO A 118 1.53 13.09 4.47
C PRO A 118 0.93 11.84 5.15
N LYS A 119 1.75 11.03 5.82
CA LYS A 119 1.30 9.74 6.38
C LYS A 119 0.28 9.92 7.52
N PRO A 120 -0.67 8.98 7.71
CA PRO A 120 -1.69 9.05 8.76
C PRO A 120 -1.14 9.23 10.19
N PHE A 121 -2.02 9.61 11.13
CA PHE A 121 -1.64 9.90 12.51
C PHE A 121 -1.06 8.69 13.24
N TYR A 122 -1.50 7.47 12.89
CA TYR A 122 -1.12 6.21 13.53
C TYR A 122 0.22 5.62 13.06
N VAL A 123 0.84 6.18 12.01
CA VAL A 123 2.11 5.68 11.47
C VAL A 123 3.24 6.05 12.40
N LYS A 124 4.14 5.11 12.70
CA LYS A 124 5.31 5.35 13.55
C LYS A 124 6.39 6.14 12.82
N VAL A 125 7.03 7.04 13.56
CA VAL A 125 8.20 7.81 13.07
C VAL A 125 9.46 6.95 13.20
N LYS A 126 10.37 7.06 12.24
CA LYS A 126 11.67 6.39 12.34
C LYS A 126 12.48 6.96 13.50
N LYS A 127 13.09 6.07 14.29
CA LYS A 127 13.87 6.44 15.49
C LYS A 127 14.98 7.46 15.23
N ASP A 128 15.70 7.31 14.11
CA ASP A 128 16.90 8.10 13.82
C ASP A 128 16.61 9.38 12.99
N ASP A 129 15.43 9.50 12.39
CA ASP A 129 15.05 10.68 11.60
C ASP A 129 13.54 10.92 11.70
N GLN A 130 13.19 12.00 12.40
CA GLN A 130 11.81 12.39 12.66
C GLN A 130 11.04 12.81 11.39
N LYS A 131 11.73 13.02 10.27
CA LYS A 131 11.11 13.36 8.97
C LYS A 131 10.65 12.12 8.21
N ILE A 132 11.07 10.93 8.62
CA ILE A 132 10.83 9.67 7.90
C ILE A 132 9.85 8.80 8.69
N SER A 133 8.90 8.19 7.99
CA SER A 133 7.99 7.20 8.57
C SER A 133 8.52 5.77 8.43
N GLU A 134 8.15 4.91 9.37
CA GLU A 134 8.29 3.46 9.26
C GLU A 134 7.12 2.88 8.45
N SER A 135 7.03 3.26 7.19
CA SER A 135 5.99 2.82 6.27
C SER A 135 6.56 2.39 4.93
N PHE A 136 5.81 1.56 4.23
CA PHE A 136 6.11 1.13 2.88
C PHE A 136 4.86 1.13 2.00
N ASP A 137 5.08 1.16 0.69
CA ASP A 137 4.07 0.85 -0.31
C ASP A 137 4.63 -0.25 -1.23
N LEU A 138 3.84 -1.30 -1.52
CA LEU A 138 4.17 -2.32 -2.52
C LEU A 138 3.62 -1.88 -3.87
N MET A 139 4.47 -1.90 -4.88
CA MET A 139 4.16 -1.47 -6.23
C MET A 139 4.26 -2.63 -7.22
N TRP A 140 3.47 -2.56 -8.29
CA TRP A 140 3.62 -3.31 -9.53
C TRP A 140 3.74 -2.31 -10.69
N GLY A 141 4.95 -2.10 -11.19
CA GLY A 141 5.21 -1.01 -12.13
C GLY A 141 4.86 0.35 -11.53
N ASP A 142 3.75 0.95 -11.94
CA ASP A 142 3.24 2.23 -11.42
C ASP A 142 1.93 2.08 -10.64
N LEU A 143 1.48 0.85 -10.37
CA LEU A 143 0.27 0.52 -9.63
C LEU A 143 0.62 0.18 -8.18
N GLU A 144 0.11 0.95 -7.23
CA GLU A 144 0.22 0.61 -5.81
C GLU A 144 -0.75 -0.53 -5.46
N LEU A 145 -0.21 -1.63 -4.93
CA LEU A 145 -0.95 -2.82 -4.53
C LEU A 145 -1.28 -2.87 -3.04
N SER A 146 -0.37 -2.36 -2.21
CA SER A 146 -0.48 -2.41 -0.75
C SER A 146 0.19 -1.21 -0.13
N SER A 147 -0.35 -0.76 1.01
CA SER A 147 0.27 0.23 1.88
C SER A 147 0.29 -0.31 3.31
N GLY A 148 1.41 -0.12 4.01
CA GLY A 148 1.62 -0.63 5.36
C GLY A 148 2.58 0.20 6.18
N SER A 149 2.56 -0.01 7.50
CA SER A 149 3.48 0.66 8.41
C SER A 149 3.60 -0.03 9.75
N THR A 150 4.69 0.27 10.47
CA THR A 150 4.72 0.13 11.92
C THR A 150 3.73 1.14 12.51
N ARG A 151 3.00 0.73 13.55
CA ARG A 151 2.03 1.59 14.24
C ARG A 151 2.62 2.18 15.50
N ILE A 152 2.08 3.33 15.91
CA ILE A 152 2.36 3.90 17.22
C ILE A 152 1.65 3.05 18.27
N GLU A 153 2.40 2.54 19.24
CA GLU A 153 1.89 1.73 20.36
C GLU A 153 1.67 2.54 21.64
N LYS A 154 2.12 3.80 21.70
CA LYS A 154 2.01 4.68 22.88
C LYS A 154 0.89 5.70 22.71
N LYS A 155 -0.04 5.73 23.68
CA LYS A 155 -1.18 6.67 23.68
C LYS A 155 -0.75 8.13 23.51
N SER A 156 0.22 8.59 24.30
CA SER A 156 0.66 9.99 24.29
C SER A 156 1.23 10.42 22.92
N GLU A 157 2.03 9.55 22.29
CA GLU A 157 2.59 9.80 20.96
C GLU A 157 1.49 9.86 19.89
N LEU A 158 0.49 8.97 19.99
CA LEU A 158 -0.64 8.93 19.07
C LEU A 158 -1.52 10.19 19.21
N GLU A 159 -1.82 10.61 20.44
CA GLU A 159 -2.56 11.84 20.73
C GLU A 159 -1.84 13.08 20.21
N ASP A 160 -0.52 13.16 20.40
CA ASP A 160 0.29 14.28 19.90
C ASP A 160 0.26 14.33 18.36
N ARG A 161 0.34 13.18 17.69
CA ARG A 161 0.19 13.09 16.22
C ARG A 161 -1.19 13.52 15.75
N MET A 162 -2.25 13.13 16.45
CA MET A 162 -3.62 13.52 16.14
C MET A 162 -3.81 15.04 16.29
N LYS A 163 -3.33 15.63 17.39
CA LYS A 163 -3.37 17.09 17.62
C LYS A 163 -2.62 17.84 16.54
N ASN A 164 -1.42 17.39 16.18
CA ASN A 164 -0.62 17.98 15.10
C ASN A 164 -1.29 17.92 13.72
N LYS A 165 -2.21 16.97 13.50
CA LYS A 165 -3.03 16.87 12.29
C LYS A 165 -4.38 17.58 12.40
N GLY A 166 -4.64 18.32 13.48
CA GLY A 166 -5.87 19.07 13.68
C GLY A 166 -7.09 18.19 13.99
N MET A 167 -6.88 16.97 14.46
CA MET A 167 -7.96 16.06 14.83
C MET A 167 -8.51 16.39 16.22
N ASN A 168 -9.83 16.24 16.41
CA ASN A 168 -10.45 16.33 17.72
C ASN A 168 -10.25 15.01 18.50
N VAL A 169 -9.22 14.96 19.35
CA VAL A 169 -8.83 13.77 20.13
C VAL A 169 -9.98 13.20 20.97
N ASP A 170 -10.83 14.07 21.53
CA ASP A 170 -11.95 13.66 22.38
C ASP A 170 -12.98 12.78 21.64
N SER A 171 -13.03 12.89 20.31
CA SER A 171 -13.90 12.05 19.46
C SER A 171 -13.39 10.60 19.32
N PHE A 172 -12.17 10.31 19.77
CA PHE A 172 -11.51 9.01 19.59
C PHE A 172 -11.33 8.23 20.90
N GLY A 173 -12.05 8.59 21.97
CA GLY A 173 -11.96 7.89 23.26
C GLY A 173 -12.08 6.37 23.14
N TYR A 174 -13.01 5.87 22.31
CA TYR A 174 -13.15 4.44 22.03
C TYR A 174 -11.85 3.79 21.51
N HIS A 175 -11.16 4.46 20.58
CA HIS A 175 -9.90 3.98 20.01
C HIS A 175 -8.73 4.14 20.98
N LEU A 176 -8.65 5.26 21.70
CA LEU A 176 -7.49 5.60 22.55
C LEU A 176 -7.50 4.86 23.89
N ASN A 177 -8.66 4.47 24.40
CA ASN A 177 -8.76 3.79 25.70
C ASN A 177 -8.06 2.42 25.71
N ILE A 178 -7.93 1.73 24.56
CA ILE A 178 -7.24 0.44 24.52
C ILE A 178 -5.74 0.58 24.81
N PHE A 179 -5.15 1.75 24.53
CA PHE A 179 -3.73 2.00 24.76
C PHE A 179 -3.37 2.08 26.25
N ASP A 180 -4.35 2.34 27.12
CA ASP A 180 -4.16 2.33 28.58
C ASP A 180 -3.94 0.90 29.13
N PHE A 181 -4.25 -0.13 28.34
CA PHE A 181 -4.14 -1.54 28.73
C PHE A 181 -2.95 -2.27 28.09
N GLY A 182 -2.01 -1.53 27.50
CA GLY A 182 -0.75 -2.06 26.98
C GLY A 182 -0.87 -2.64 25.56
N VAL A 183 -0.90 -1.77 24.57
CA VAL A 183 -0.81 -2.16 23.15
C VAL A 183 0.64 -2.55 22.84
N PRO A 184 0.92 -3.74 22.26
CA PRO A 184 2.27 -4.14 21.90
C PRO A 184 2.77 -3.33 20.70
N PRO A 185 4.10 -3.29 20.45
CA PRO A 185 4.62 -2.91 19.14
C PRO A 185 3.95 -3.77 18.07
N HIS A 186 3.48 -3.17 16.99
CA HIS A 186 2.75 -3.88 15.95
C HIS A 186 2.89 -3.17 14.61
N ALA A 187 2.64 -3.91 13.55
CA ALA A 187 2.64 -3.41 12.19
C ALA A 187 1.61 -4.17 11.37
N GLY A 188 1.22 -3.59 10.24
CA GLY A 188 0.32 -4.24 9.30
C GLY A 188 0.17 -3.50 8.00
N CYS A 189 -0.67 -4.04 7.14
CA CYS A 189 -0.94 -3.50 5.81
C CYS A 189 -2.35 -3.86 5.33
N GLY A 190 -2.80 -3.12 4.33
CA GLY A 190 -3.94 -3.51 3.50
C GLY A 190 -3.49 -3.71 2.06
N ILE A 191 -3.89 -4.84 1.47
CA ILE A 191 -3.65 -5.15 0.05
C ILE A 191 -4.97 -5.06 -0.71
N GLY A 192 -5.02 -4.28 -1.78
CA GLY A 192 -6.19 -4.21 -2.65
C GLY A 192 -6.27 -5.45 -3.54
N LEU A 193 -7.26 -6.32 -3.32
CA LEU A 193 -7.39 -7.59 -4.04
C LEU A 193 -7.54 -7.38 -5.54
N GLU A 194 -8.39 -6.45 -5.96
CA GLU A 194 -8.64 -6.14 -7.37
C GLU A 194 -7.36 -5.66 -8.08
N ARG A 195 -6.55 -4.85 -7.39
CA ARG A 195 -5.27 -4.36 -7.91
C ARG A 195 -4.22 -5.48 -7.96
N LEU A 196 -4.20 -6.36 -6.95
CA LEU A 196 -3.35 -7.55 -6.99
C LEU A 196 -3.75 -8.44 -8.18
N MET A 197 -5.04 -8.63 -8.43
CA MET A 197 -5.53 -9.38 -9.59
C MET A 197 -5.12 -8.72 -10.92
N MET A 198 -5.13 -7.39 -11.01
CA MET A 198 -4.60 -6.68 -12.19
C MET A 198 -3.13 -7.04 -12.44
N ALA A 199 -2.30 -7.00 -11.39
CA ALA A 199 -0.88 -7.36 -11.49
C ALA A 199 -0.65 -8.83 -11.86
N LEU A 200 -1.47 -9.75 -11.33
CA LEU A 200 -1.32 -11.19 -11.56
C LEU A 200 -1.83 -11.66 -12.93
N THR A 201 -2.76 -10.93 -13.53
CA THR A 201 -3.43 -11.32 -14.80
C THR A 201 -3.03 -10.46 -16.00
N GLY A 202 -2.41 -9.29 -15.77
CA GLY A 202 -2.14 -8.31 -16.81
C GLY A 202 -3.33 -7.41 -17.15
N THR A 203 -4.37 -7.41 -16.32
CA THR A 203 -5.58 -6.61 -16.58
C THR A 203 -5.33 -5.12 -16.30
N GLU A 204 -5.66 -4.25 -17.27
CA GLU A 204 -5.38 -2.81 -17.16
C GLU A 204 -6.47 -1.98 -16.44
N ASN A 205 -7.70 -2.51 -16.34
CA ASN A 205 -8.82 -1.83 -15.72
C ASN A 205 -9.32 -2.61 -14.51
N ILE A 206 -9.33 -1.95 -13.34
CA ILE A 206 -9.77 -2.55 -12.08
C ILE A 206 -11.21 -3.08 -12.14
N ARG A 207 -12.06 -2.51 -13.01
CA ARG A 207 -13.45 -2.96 -13.19
C ARG A 207 -13.55 -4.36 -13.78
N ASP A 208 -12.53 -4.78 -14.54
CA ASP A 208 -12.49 -6.09 -15.19
C ASP A 208 -11.97 -7.17 -14.23
N THR A 209 -11.46 -6.78 -13.05
CA THR A 209 -11.09 -7.69 -11.96
C THR A 209 -12.15 -7.76 -10.85
N THR A 210 -13.32 -7.14 -11.04
CA THR A 210 -14.43 -7.11 -10.09
C THR A 210 -15.71 -7.63 -10.74
N PHE A 211 -16.42 -8.53 -10.07
CA PHE A 211 -17.63 -9.14 -10.64
C PHE A 211 -18.77 -8.13 -10.82
N TYR A 212 -19.05 -7.31 -9.80
CA TYR A 212 -19.99 -6.19 -9.85
C TYR A 212 -19.30 -4.91 -9.37
N PRO A 213 -18.58 -4.18 -10.26
CA PRO A 213 -17.85 -3.00 -9.84
C PRO A 213 -18.80 -1.90 -9.38
N ARG A 214 -18.39 -1.20 -8.32
CA ARG A 214 -19.04 0.00 -7.79
C ARG A 214 -18.10 1.17 -7.93
N ASP A 215 -18.58 2.24 -8.55
CA ASP A 215 -17.86 3.50 -8.61
C ASP A 215 -18.85 4.68 -8.58
N VAL A 216 -18.33 5.88 -8.79
CA VAL A 216 -19.12 7.12 -8.74
C VAL A 216 -20.28 7.12 -9.73
N ASP A 217 -20.14 6.44 -10.87
CA ASP A 217 -21.10 6.47 -11.97
C ASP A 217 -21.86 5.12 -12.13
N ARG A 218 -21.46 4.07 -11.38
CA ARG A 218 -22.05 2.72 -11.45
C ARG A 218 -22.44 2.17 -10.08
N LEU A 219 -23.75 2.02 -9.88
CA LEU A 219 -24.36 1.39 -8.69
C LEU A 219 -25.03 0.03 -8.99
N THR A 220 -25.51 -0.19 -10.22
CA THR A 220 -26.32 -1.36 -10.57
C THR A 220 -25.92 -1.98 -11.92
N PRO A 221 -26.06 -3.32 -12.10
CA PRO A 221 -26.22 -4.30 -11.04
C PRO A 221 -24.99 -4.31 -10.13
#